data_AF-A0A9Q0EEK0-F1
#
_entry.id   AF-A0A9Q0EEK0-F1
#
_cell.length_a   1.000
_cell.length_b   1.000
_cell.length_c   1.000
_cell.angle_alpha   90.00
_cell.angle_beta   90.00
_cell.angle_gamma   90.00
#
_symmetry.space_group_name_H-M   'P 1'
#
loop_
_entity.id
_entity.type
_entity.pdbx_description
1 polymer ?
#
loop_
_entity_poly.entity_id
_entity_poly.type
_entity_poly.pdbx_seq_one_letter_code
_entity_poly.pdbx_strand_id
1 'polypeptide(L)'
;MDLFAVAVHEFGHAIGLVHTSALESIMRPYYQGPVGDPLKYDLPYEDKVRVWQLYGVRDSVSHTRLARDAPDRCSSHFDAVAQIRGEAFFFKGKYFWRLTREKHLVSLRPAQIQRFWRGLPANLDGLDAVYERPGDHKIVFFKGLKYWVFKDNNVEEGYPRPISDFGLPLEGGVDAAFVWLHNDKTYFFKDTRYWRYDDHLRRMDPGYPKDATLWKGLPPNLDDAMRWSDGEPAAFSH
;
A
#
# COMPACT_ATOMS: atom_id res chain seq x y z
N MET A 1 11.32 -18.99 -24.49
CA MET A 1 10.61 -18.36 -23.36
C MET A 1 9.38 -19.19 -23.09
N ASP A 2 9.24 -19.75 -21.89
CA ASP A 2 8.06 -20.49 -21.46
C ASP A 2 7.07 -19.52 -20.82
N LEU A 3 5.90 -19.34 -21.46
CA LEU A 3 4.90 -18.38 -21.00
C LEU A 3 4.35 -18.77 -19.63
N PHE A 4 4.25 -20.07 -19.34
CA PHE A 4 3.73 -20.55 -18.07
C PHE A 4 4.65 -20.18 -16.91
N ALA A 5 5.95 -20.48 -16.99
CA ALA A 5 6.94 -20.09 -15.98
C ALA A 5 6.94 -18.57 -15.71
N VAL A 6 6.90 -17.76 -16.77
CA VAL A 6 6.82 -16.30 -16.64
C VAL A 6 5.51 -15.89 -15.96
N ALA A 7 4.37 -16.45 -16.36
CA ALA A 7 3.09 -16.12 -15.74
C ALA A 7 3.07 -16.46 -14.24
N VAL A 8 3.60 -17.62 -13.82
CA VAL A 8 3.68 -17.98 -12.39
C VAL A 8 4.55 -16.98 -11.62
N HIS A 9 5.68 -16.55 -12.19
CA HIS A 9 6.53 -15.51 -11.61
C HIS A 9 5.76 -14.18 -11.41
N GLU A 10 5.08 -13.71 -12.47
CA GLU A 10 4.31 -12.47 -12.43
C GLU A 10 3.12 -12.55 -11.46
N PHE A 11 2.44 -13.71 -11.39
CA PHE A 11 1.41 -13.93 -10.38
C PHE A 11 1.97 -13.89 -8.96
N GLY A 12 3.18 -14.39 -8.76
CA GLY A 12 3.89 -14.26 -7.50
C GLY A 12 4.06 -12.80 -7.08
N HIS A 13 4.47 -11.93 -8.00
CA HIS A 13 4.51 -10.48 -7.76
C HIS A 13 3.13 -9.90 -7.50
N ALA A 14 2.13 -10.31 -8.28
CA ALA A 14 0.76 -9.87 -8.08
C ALA A 14 0.24 -10.25 -6.69
N ILE A 15 0.65 -11.38 -6.11
CA ILE A 15 0.29 -11.75 -4.73
C ILE A 15 1.28 -11.28 -3.66
N GLY A 16 2.25 -10.41 -4.00
CA GLY A 16 3.13 -9.76 -3.03
C GLY A 16 4.43 -10.50 -2.73
N LEU A 17 4.76 -11.55 -3.47
CA LEU A 17 6.09 -12.12 -3.41
C LEU A 17 7.08 -11.17 -4.09
N VAL A 18 8.23 -10.96 -3.45
CA VAL A 18 9.34 -10.19 -4.01
C VAL A 18 10.42 -11.14 -4.53
N HIS A 19 11.36 -10.61 -5.31
CA HIS A 19 12.50 -11.40 -5.76
C HIS A 19 13.26 -12.02 -4.59
N THR A 20 13.84 -13.19 -4.83
CA THR A 20 14.69 -13.90 -3.88
C THR A 20 15.91 -14.49 -4.60
N SER A 21 16.99 -14.70 -3.84
CA SER A 21 18.20 -15.38 -4.31
C SER A 21 18.12 -16.91 -4.20
N ALA A 22 17.06 -17.44 -3.59
CA ALA A 22 16.84 -18.87 -3.45
C ALA A 22 16.82 -19.59 -4.81
N LEU A 23 17.61 -20.66 -4.94
CA LEU A 23 17.91 -21.29 -6.22
C LEU A 23 16.68 -21.87 -6.93
N GLU A 24 15.80 -22.51 -6.15
CA GLU A 24 14.61 -23.25 -6.62
C GLU A 24 13.34 -22.39 -6.70
N SER A 25 13.44 -21.10 -6.37
CA SER A 25 12.28 -20.22 -6.30
C SER A 25 11.86 -19.76 -7.70
N ILE A 26 10.55 -19.76 -7.98
CA ILE A 26 10.01 -19.13 -9.19
C ILE A 26 10.23 -17.62 -9.19
N MET A 27 10.31 -17.01 -8.00
CA MET A 27 10.54 -15.58 -7.80
C MET A 27 12.00 -15.13 -7.96
N ARG A 28 12.84 -15.82 -8.72
CA ARG A 28 14.20 -15.33 -9.01
C ARG A 28 14.16 -14.22 -10.07
N PRO A 29 15.03 -13.19 -9.97
CA PRO A 29 15.00 -12.05 -10.90
C PRO A 29 15.36 -12.39 -12.35
N TYR A 30 16.00 -13.55 -12.57
CA TYR A 30 16.39 -14.02 -13.91
C TYR A 30 15.61 -15.28 -14.26
N TYR A 31 15.12 -15.34 -15.51
CA TYR A 31 14.39 -16.49 -16.03
C TYR A 31 15.23 -17.78 -15.94
N GLN A 32 14.68 -18.81 -15.30
CA GLN A 32 15.36 -20.09 -15.02
C GLN A 32 15.07 -21.20 -16.04
N GLY A 33 14.23 -20.94 -17.05
CA GLY A 33 13.75 -21.98 -17.96
C GLY A 33 12.31 -22.41 -17.68
N PRO A 34 11.77 -23.33 -18.48
CA PRO A 34 10.44 -23.90 -18.27
C PRO A 34 10.36 -24.64 -16.93
N VAL A 35 9.22 -24.56 -16.24
CA VAL A 35 9.02 -25.19 -14.92
C VAL A 35 8.23 -26.51 -14.95
N GLY A 36 8.15 -27.12 -16.14
CA GLY A 36 7.47 -28.39 -16.36
C GLY A 36 6.06 -28.24 -16.92
N ASP A 37 5.27 -29.30 -16.80
CA ASP A 37 3.89 -29.37 -17.29
C ASP A 37 2.96 -28.49 -16.43
N PRO A 38 2.27 -27.49 -17.01
CA PRO A 38 1.33 -26.63 -16.29
C PRO A 38 0.26 -27.38 -15.49
N LEU A 39 -0.15 -28.57 -15.95
CA LEU A 39 -1.17 -29.38 -15.29
C LEU A 39 -0.65 -30.16 -14.07
N LYS A 40 0.68 -30.26 -13.91
CA LYS A 40 1.35 -30.98 -12.82
C LYS A 40 2.28 -30.09 -12.01
N TYR A 41 2.34 -28.80 -12.35
CA TYR A 41 3.22 -27.87 -11.69
C TYR A 41 2.82 -27.71 -10.22
N ASP A 42 3.81 -27.90 -9.35
CA ASP A 42 3.68 -27.67 -7.93
C ASP A 42 4.64 -26.57 -7.51
N LEU A 43 4.13 -25.63 -6.72
CA LEU A 43 4.91 -24.48 -6.30
C LEU A 43 6.08 -24.95 -5.39
N PRO A 44 7.31 -24.49 -5.60
CA PRO A 44 8.44 -24.79 -4.73
C PRO A 44 8.10 -24.54 -3.26
N TYR A 45 8.59 -25.39 -2.36
CA TYR A 45 8.25 -25.30 -0.93
C TYR A 45 8.57 -23.93 -0.34
N GLU A 46 9.68 -23.31 -0.74
CA GLU A 46 10.04 -21.97 -0.28
C GLU A 46 9.03 -20.91 -0.69
N ASP A 47 8.53 -20.97 -1.93
CA ASP A 47 7.50 -20.04 -2.40
C ASP A 47 6.15 -20.30 -1.68
N LYS A 48 5.79 -21.55 -1.40
CA LYS A 48 4.63 -21.90 -0.56
C LYS A 48 4.74 -21.29 0.84
N VAL A 49 5.90 -21.43 1.48
CA VAL A 49 6.15 -20.86 2.81
C VAL A 49 6.02 -19.34 2.80
N ARG A 50 6.53 -18.67 1.77
CA ARG A 50 6.41 -17.20 1.64
C ARG A 50 4.96 -16.76 1.41
N VAL A 51 4.18 -17.53 0.62
CA VAL A 51 2.73 -17.29 0.49
C VAL A 51 2.02 -17.48 1.84
N TRP A 52 2.36 -18.52 2.61
CA TRP A 52 1.80 -18.72 3.96
C TRP A 52 2.22 -17.65 4.96
N GLN A 53 3.42 -17.10 4.82
CA GLN A 53 3.84 -15.96 5.62
C GLN A 53 2.97 -14.73 5.33
N LEU A 54 2.58 -14.50 4.07
CA LEU A 54 1.70 -13.38 3.71
C LEU A 54 0.24 -13.61 4.14
N TYR A 55 -0.31 -14.78 3.84
CA TYR A 55 -1.75 -15.02 3.87
C TYR A 55 -2.21 -16.08 4.89
N GLY A 56 -1.27 -16.77 5.54
CA GLY A 56 -1.54 -17.90 6.43
C GLY A 56 -1.67 -19.24 5.69
N VAL A 57 -1.61 -20.34 6.46
CA VAL A 57 -1.86 -21.72 5.97
C VAL A 57 -3.36 -22.01 6.05
N ARG A 58 -3.90 -22.75 5.06
CA ARG A 58 -5.33 -23.13 5.05
C ARG A 58 -5.74 -23.97 6.28
N ASP A 59 -4.87 -24.84 6.80
CA ASP A 59 -5.28 -25.92 7.73
C ASP A 59 -4.53 -26.01 9.08
N SER A 60 -3.60 -25.11 9.46
CA SER A 60 -2.73 -25.39 10.64
C SER A 60 -2.38 -24.22 11.57
N VAL A 61 -3.21 -23.19 11.65
CA VAL A 61 -3.18 -22.28 12.81
C VAL A 61 -4.55 -22.32 13.45
N SER A 62 -4.62 -22.69 14.73
CA SER A 62 -5.83 -22.62 15.54
C SER A 62 -6.67 -21.40 15.14
N HIS A 63 -7.75 -21.68 14.41
CA HIS A 63 -8.60 -20.71 13.72
C HIS A 63 -9.30 -19.73 14.67
N THR A 64 -9.06 -19.84 15.98
CA THR A 64 -9.83 -19.19 17.03
C THR A 64 -9.13 -17.96 17.62
N ARG A 65 -7.80 -17.77 17.46
CA ARG A 65 -7.09 -16.62 18.06
C ARG A 65 -6.78 -15.48 17.07
N LEU A 66 -6.25 -15.78 15.88
CA LEU A 66 -5.90 -14.72 14.90
C LEU A 66 -7.12 -14.09 14.20
N ALA A 67 -8.24 -14.83 14.13
CA ALA A 67 -9.48 -14.35 13.52
C ALA A 67 -10.37 -13.56 14.49
N ARG A 68 -10.18 -13.69 15.81
CA ARG A 68 -11.02 -12.99 16.81
C ARG A 68 -10.73 -11.50 16.92
N ASP A 69 -9.51 -11.07 16.60
CA ASP A 69 -9.08 -9.67 16.71
C ASP A 69 -8.94 -8.96 15.35
N ALA A 70 -9.23 -9.66 14.24
CA ALA A 70 -9.17 -9.05 12.91
C ALA A 70 -10.41 -8.16 12.70
N PRO A 71 -10.24 -6.91 12.22
CA PRO A 71 -11.37 -6.02 11.99
C PRO A 71 -12.33 -6.59 10.93
N ASP A 72 -13.63 -6.40 11.15
CA ASP A 72 -14.64 -6.73 10.14
C ASP A 72 -14.66 -5.63 9.06
N ARG A 73 -14.39 -6.01 7.83
CA ARG A 73 -14.32 -5.10 6.67
C ARG A 73 -15.61 -4.31 6.42
N CYS A 74 -16.78 -4.90 6.70
CA CYS A 74 -18.08 -4.31 6.40
C CYS A 74 -18.57 -3.36 7.50
N SER A 75 -18.02 -3.45 8.71
CA SER A 75 -18.39 -2.59 9.84
C SER A 75 -17.24 -1.71 10.37
N SER A 76 -16.05 -1.83 9.80
CA SER A 76 -14.87 -1.05 10.18
C SER A 76 -14.74 0.20 9.32
N HIS A 77 -14.30 1.31 9.94
CA HIS A 77 -13.66 2.41 9.23
C HIS A 77 -12.24 2.02 8.81
N PHE A 78 -11.69 2.68 7.79
CA PHE A 78 -10.29 2.49 7.36
C PHE A 78 -9.45 3.65 7.85
N ASP A 79 -8.18 3.37 8.17
CA ASP A 79 -7.25 4.42 8.60
C ASP A 79 -6.61 5.12 7.40
N ALA A 80 -6.42 4.38 6.31
CA ALA A 80 -5.96 4.92 5.03
C ALA A 80 -6.41 4.00 3.88
N VAL A 81 -6.58 4.58 2.71
CA VAL A 81 -6.93 3.91 1.46
C VAL A 81 -6.04 4.49 0.37
N ALA A 82 -5.47 3.61 -0.45
CA ALA A 82 -4.53 4.05 -1.46
C ALA A 82 -4.66 3.22 -2.73
N GLN A 83 -4.51 3.87 -3.87
CA GLN A 83 -4.27 3.18 -5.12
C GLN A 83 -2.76 3.00 -5.31
N ILE A 84 -2.33 1.73 -5.39
CA ILE A 84 -0.93 1.33 -5.55
C ILE A 84 -0.86 0.38 -6.74
N ARG A 85 -0.11 0.76 -7.77
CA ARG A 85 0.10 -0.01 -9.01
C ARG A 85 -1.23 -0.42 -9.67
N GLY A 86 -2.25 0.42 -9.53
CA GLY A 86 -3.60 0.22 -10.05
C GLY A 86 -4.52 -0.65 -9.17
N GLU A 87 -4.00 -1.29 -8.12
CA GLU A 87 -4.79 -2.00 -7.13
C GLU A 87 -5.21 -1.05 -5.99
N ALA A 88 -6.37 -1.28 -5.38
CA ALA A 88 -6.82 -0.49 -4.24
C ALA A 88 -6.51 -1.22 -2.94
N PHE A 89 -5.83 -0.55 -2.01
CA PHE A 89 -5.47 -1.05 -0.70
C PHE A 89 -6.25 -0.30 0.38
N PHE A 90 -6.82 -1.05 1.33
CA PHE A 90 -7.60 -0.52 2.44
C PHE A 90 -6.93 -0.94 3.74
N PHE A 91 -6.39 0.02 4.49
CA PHE A 91 -5.59 -0.21 5.69
C PHE A 91 -6.41 -0.02 6.96
N LYS A 92 -6.24 -0.92 7.93
CA LYS A 92 -6.85 -0.83 9.25
C LYS A 92 -5.98 -1.46 10.33
N GLY A 93 -5.53 -0.66 11.28
CA GLY A 93 -4.60 -1.03 12.33
C GLY A 93 -3.34 -1.65 11.72
N LYS A 94 -3.06 -2.89 12.11
CA LYS A 94 -1.95 -3.71 11.58
C LYS A 94 -2.32 -4.52 10.33
N TYR A 95 -3.49 -4.31 9.75
CA TYR A 95 -4.09 -5.13 8.70
C TYR A 95 -4.41 -4.34 7.43
N PHE A 96 -4.56 -5.04 6.31
CA PHE A 96 -5.11 -4.46 5.10
C PHE A 96 -5.88 -5.48 4.25
N TRP A 97 -6.77 -4.95 3.41
CA TRP A 97 -7.39 -5.66 2.29
C TRP A 97 -6.92 -5.04 0.98
N ARG A 98 -7.03 -5.83 -0.09
CA ARG A 98 -6.66 -5.40 -1.43
C ARG A 98 -7.68 -5.83 -2.46
N LEU A 99 -8.03 -4.92 -3.35
CA LEU A 99 -8.82 -5.17 -4.55
C LEU A 99 -7.91 -5.13 -5.77
N THR A 100 -8.12 -6.07 -6.70
CA THR A 100 -7.47 -6.03 -8.01
C THR A 100 -7.95 -4.82 -8.82
N ARG A 101 -7.33 -4.57 -9.97
CA ARG A 101 -7.73 -3.51 -10.90
C ARG A 101 -9.19 -3.65 -11.35
N GLU A 102 -9.67 -4.89 -11.44
CA GLU A 102 -11.05 -5.27 -11.79
C GLU A 102 -11.99 -5.22 -10.58
N LYS A 103 -11.52 -4.68 -9.45
CA LYS A 103 -12.28 -4.49 -8.20
C LYS A 103 -12.66 -5.80 -7.51
N HIS A 104 -11.96 -6.88 -7.82
CA HIS A 104 -12.15 -8.16 -7.13
C HIS A 104 -11.35 -8.20 -5.84
N LEU A 105 -11.98 -8.69 -4.78
CA LEU A 105 -11.30 -8.89 -3.52
C LEU A 105 -10.32 -10.05 -3.62
N VAL A 106 -9.05 -9.78 -3.33
CA VAL A 106 -7.99 -10.80 -3.36
C VAL A 106 -8.18 -11.84 -2.25
N SER A 107 -8.57 -11.41 -1.05
CA SER A 107 -8.79 -12.30 0.10
C SER A 107 -9.88 -11.75 1.00
N LEU A 108 -10.78 -12.64 1.46
CA LEU A 108 -11.80 -12.32 2.47
C LEU A 108 -11.16 -11.96 3.82
N ARG A 109 -10.02 -12.59 4.15
CA ARG A 109 -9.28 -12.30 5.37
C ARG A 109 -8.25 -11.20 5.11
N PRO A 110 -8.10 -10.23 6.04
CA PRO A 110 -7.07 -9.22 5.89
C PRO A 110 -5.67 -9.85 5.99
N ALA A 111 -4.75 -9.32 5.20
CA ALA A 111 -3.32 -9.58 5.37
C ALA A 111 -2.75 -8.64 6.46
N GLN A 112 -1.65 -9.03 7.12
CA GLN A 112 -0.97 -8.10 8.02
C GLN A 112 -0.04 -7.19 7.22
N ILE A 113 -0.05 -5.90 7.53
CA ILE A 113 0.74 -4.88 6.87
C ILE A 113 2.22 -5.28 6.88
N GLN A 114 2.78 -5.63 8.05
CA GLN A 114 4.21 -5.93 8.18
C GLN A 114 4.70 -7.18 7.44
N ARG A 115 3.80 -8.14 7.18
CA ARG A 115 4.14 -9.35 6.44
C ARG A 115 4.34 -9.04 4.97
N PHE A 116 3.52 -8.14 4.45
CA PHE A 116 3.59 -7.66 3.08
C PHE A 116 4.62 -6.55 2.94
N TRP A 117 4.43 -5.42 3.63
CA TRP A 117 5.29 -4.24 3.66
C TRP A 117 6.38 -4.36 4.72
N ARG A 118 7.57 -4.83 4.33
CA ARG A 118 8.69 -5.07 5.25
C ARG A 118 9.41 -3.77 5.60
N GLY A 119 9.42 -3.44 6.89
CA GLY A 119 10.15 -2.29 7.44
C GLY A 119 9.31 -1.30 8.25
N LEU A 120 7.98 -1.43 8.23
CA LEU A 120 7.11 -0.66 9.12
C LEU A 120 7.23 -1.15 10.59
N PRO A 121 6.97 -0.29 11.60
CA PRO A 121 7.10 -0.64 13.03
C PRO A 121 6.22 -1.82 13.48
N ALA A 122 6.74 -2.65 14.40
CA ALA A 122 6.04 -3.83 14.96
C ALA A 122 4.75 -3.50 15.71
N ASN A 123 4.71 -2.32 16.32
CA ASN A 123 3.61 -1.81 17.11
C ASN A 123 2.74 -0.82 16.33
N LEU A 124 2.68 -0.94 15.00
CA LEU A 124 1.83 -0.09 14.16
C LEU A 124 0.35 -0.28 14.55
N ASP A 125 -0.29 0.81 14.96
CA ASP A 125 -1.70 0.88 15.38
C ASP A 125 -2.62 1.44 14.29
N GLY A 126 -2.06 1.87 13.16
CA GLY A 126 -2.75 2.41 11.98
C GLY A 126 -1.78 3.20 11.12
N LEU A 127 -2.23 3.61 9.94
CA LEU A 127 -1.51 4.51 9.03
C LEU A 127 -2.36 5.77 8.86
N ASP A 128 -1.73 6.93 8.74
CA ASP A 128 -2.48 8.18 8.62
C ASP A 128 -2.70 8.55 7.14
N ALA A 129 -1.77 8.20 6.25
CA ALA A 129 -1.98 8.32 4.81
C ALA A 129 -1.00 7.42 4.04
N VAL A 130 -1.38 7.00 2.83
CA VAL A 130 -0.52 6.25 1.92
C VAL A 130 -0.74 6.74 0.49
N TYR A 131 0.33 7.01 -0.27
CA TYR A 131 0.19 7.33 -1.69
C TYR A 131 1.32 6.72 -2.54
N GLU A 132 1.04 6.47 -3.81
CA GLU A 132 2.06 6.10 -4.80
C GLU A 132 2.60 7.38 -5.45
N ARG A 133 3.91 7.63 -5.29
CA ARG A 133 4.56 8.84 -5.79
C ARG A 133 4.66 8.84 -7.32
N PRO A 134 4.28 9.95 -7.99
CA PRO A 134 4.43 10.06 -9.43
C PRO A 134 5.92 10.04 -9.84
N GLY A 135 6.19 9.51 -11.02
CA GLY A 135 7.52 9.48 -11.62
C GLY A 135 8.36 8.25 -11.29
N ASP A 136 8.48 7.87 -10.01
CA ASP A 136 9.28 6.70 -9.59
C ASP A 136 8.49 5.54 -8.99
N HIS A 137 7.16 5.67 -8.87
CA HIS A 137 6.24 4.62 -8.42
C HIS A 137 6.58 4.05 -7.03
N LYS A 138 7.36 4.80 -6.24
CA LYS A 138 7.62 4.44 -4.85
C LYS A 138 6.41 4.78 -3.99
N ILE A 139 6.19 3.99 -2.95
CA ILE A 139 5.00 4.09 -2.13
C ILE A 139 5.39 4.77 -0.82
N VAL A 140 4.67 5.83 -0.47
CA VAL A 140 4.98 6.66 0.69
C VAL A 140 3.93 6.42 1.76
N PHE A 141 4.37 5.97 2.93
CA PHE A 141 3.52 5.71 4.10
C PHE A 141 3.76 6.79 5.15
N PHE A 142 2.69 7.35 5.71
CA PHE A 142 2.72 8.35 6.79
C PHE A 142 2.18 7.77 8.08
N LYS A 143 2.88 8.06 9.18
CA LYS A 143 2.40 7.81 10.55
C LYS A 143 3.02 8.80 11.53
N GLY A 144 2.17 9.58 12.19
CA GLY A 144 2.54 10.69 13.04
C GLY A 144 3.45 11.67 12.29
N LEU A 145 4.58 11.99 12.90
CA LEU A 145 5.56 12.93 12.32
C LEU A 145 6.61 12.26 11.43
N LYS A 146 6.38 11.00 11.03
CA LYS A 146 7.32 10.20 10.25
C LYS A 146 6.69 9.70 8.96
N TYR A 147 7.55 9.50 7.96
CA TYR A 147 7.18 8.83 6.73
C TYR A 147 8.22 7.78 6.33
N TRP A 148 7.78 6.79 5.57
CA TRP A 148 8.58 5.72 4.99
C TRP A 148 8.39 5.69 3.49
N VAL A 149 9.46 5.44 2.74
CA VAL A 149 9.37 5.22 1.29
C VAL A 149 9.69 3.77 1.00
N PHE A 150 8.82 3.14 0.23
CA PHE A 150 8.91 1.74 -0.16
C PHE A 150 9.21 1.63 -1.65
N LYS A 151 10.11 0.71 -1.97
CA LYS A 151 10.31 0.20 -3.33
C LYS A 151 9.89 -1.27 -3.33
N ASP A 152 8.94 -1.59 -4.20
CA ASP A 152 8.21 -2.85 -4.10
C ASP A 152 7.66 -2.99 -2.68
N ASN A 153 7.92 -4.10 -2.01
CA ASN A 153 7.38 -4.38 -0.69
C ASN A 153 8.41 -4.18 0.44
N ASN A 154 9.53 -3.49 0.17
CA ASN A 154 10.57 -3.24 1.17
C ASN A 154 10.80 -1.74 1.36
N VAL A 155 11.02 -1.34 2.61
CA VAL A 155 11.42 0.03 2.94
C VAL A 155 12.79 0.34 2.35
N GLU A 156 12.95 1.54 1.80
CA GLU A 156 14.23 2.05 1.34
C GLU A 156 15.16 2.39 2.52
N GLU A 157 16.47 2.40 2.26
CA GLU A 157 17.47 2.76 3.28
C GLU A 157 17.30 4.22 3.73
N GLY A 158 17.55 4.48 5.02
CA GLY A 158 17.47 5.81 5.61
C GLY A 158 16.08 6.25 6.09
N TYR A 159 15.07 5.37 5.99
CA TYR A 159 13.72 5.61 6.52
C TYR A 159 13.49 4.91 7.87
N PRO A 160 12.62 5.44 8.74
CA PRO A 160 11.76 6.62 8.54
C PRO A 160 12.50 7.96 8.57
N ARG A 161 11.90 8.95 7.90
CA ARG A 161 12.34 10.35 7.91
C ARG A 161 11.22 11.28 8.41
N PRO A 162 11.51 12.50 8.86
CA PRO A 162 10.50 13.41 9.40
C PRO A 162 9.65 14.05 8.30
N ILE A 163 8.34 14.22 8.54
CA ILE A 163 7.43 14.86 7.57
C ILE A 163 7.79 16.32 7.24
N SER A 164 8.64 16.96 8.07
CA SER A 164 9.21 18.27 7.78
C SER A 164 10.04 18.31 6.49
N ASP A 165 10.53 17.16 6.00
CA ASP A 165 11.17 17.07 4.68
C ASP A 165 10.24 17.48 3.53
N PHE A 166 8.92 17.37 3.73
CA PHE A 166 7.92 17.87 2.80
C PHE A 166 7.56 19.34 3.03
N GLY A 167 8.00 19.96 4.13
CA GLY A 167 7.51 21.29 4.54
C GLY A 167 6.12 21.26 5.20
N LEU A 168 5.70 20.10 5.70
CA LEU A 168 4.45 19.92 6.45
C LEU A 168 4.60 20.36 7.92
N PRO A 169 3.50 20.75 8.59
CA PRO A 169 3.53 21.14 10.01
C PRO A 169 3.99 19.99 10.91
N LEU A 170 4.59 20.34 12.05
CA LEU A 170 5.15 19.38 13.02
C LEU A 170 4.13 18.89 14.06
N GLU A 171 2.85 19.21 13.89
CA GLU A 171 1.79 18.84 14.82
C GLU A 171 0.77 17.93 14.11
N GLY A 172 0.44 16.80 14.74
CA GLY A 172 -0.71 15.99 14.36
C GLY A 172 -0.59 15.15 13.07
N GLY A 173 0.54 15.14 12.37
CA GLY A 173 0.71 14.33 11.15
C GLY A 173 -0.06 14.87 9.94
N VAL A 174 -0.53 13.99 9.07
CA VAL A 174 -1.43 14.31 7.94
C VAL A 174 -2.69 13.48 8.08
N ASP A 175 -3.83 14.02 7.67
CA ASP A 175 -5.10 13.28 7.71
C ASP A 175 -5.36 12.54 6.39
N ALA A 176 -4.86 13.07 5.27
CA ALA A 176 -4.97 12.40 3.97
C ALA A 176 -3.84 12.82 3.03
N ALA A 177 -3.50 11.94 2.08
CA ALA A 177 -2.56 12.25 1.01
C ALA A 177 -2.98 11.57 -0.30
N PHE A 178 -3.10 12.31 -1.39
CA PHE A 178 -3.35 11.73 -2.71
C PHE A 178 -2.66 12.48 -3.84
N VAL A 179 -2.48 11.81 -4.97
CA VAL A 179 -1.93 12.40 -6.21
C VAL A 179 -3.07 12.78 -7.15
N TRP A 180 -3.11 14.03 -7.60
CA TRP A 180 -4.10 14.47 -8.57
C TRP A 180 -3.57 14.37 -10.00
N LEU A 181 -4.23 13.54 -10.83
CA LEU A 181 -3.76 13.22 -12.18
C LEU A 181 -3.75 14.36 -13.17
N HIS A 182 -4.53 15.40 -12.91
CA HIS A 182 -4.60 16.53 -13.83
C HIS A 182 -3.29 17.34 -13.84
N ASN A 183 -2.46 17.22 -12.80
CA ASN A 183 -1.22 17.99 -12.68
C ASN A 183 -0.05 17.23 -12.01
N ASP A 184 -0.22 15.94 -11.73
CA ASP A 184 0.76 15.07 -11.05
C ASP A 184 1.31 15.67 -9.75
N LYS A 185 0.51 16.48 -9.04
CA LYS A 185 0.85 17.00 -7.72
C LYS A 185 0.28 16.13 -6.64
N THR A 186 1.03 15.99 -5.54
CA THR A 186 0.54 15.38 -4.32
C THR A 186 -0.13 16.44 -3.46
N TYR A 187 -1.31 16.12 -2.96
CA TYR A 187 -2.09 16.96 -2.06
C TYR A 187 -2.11 16.31 -0.68
N PHE A 188 -1.70 17.07 0.33
CA PHE A 188 -1.77 16.67 1.73
C PHE A 188 -2.87 17.47 2.43
N PHE A 189 -3.65 16.82 3.27
CA PHE A 189 -4.70 17.47 4.05
C PHE A 189 -4.36 17.34 5.52
N LYS A 190 -4.60 18.43 6.25
CA LYS A 190 -4.54 18.46 7.71
C LYS A 190 -5.54 19.47 8.24
N ASP A 191 -6.46 19.02 9.07
CA ASP A 191 -7.56 19.80 9.62
C ASP A 191 -8.31 20.54 8.48
N THR A 192 -8.43 21.86 8.56
CA THR A 192 -9.10 22.69 7.54
C THR A 192 -8.17 23.19 6.44
N ARG A 193 -6.96 22.65 6.33
CA ARG A 193 -5.95 23.11 5.40
C ARG A 193 -5.47 22.00 4.49
N TYR A 194 -5.01 22.41 3.31
CA TYR A 194 -4.36 21.51 2.39
C TYR A 194 -3.09 22.13 1.79
N TRP A 195 -2.13 21.27 1.48
CA TRP A 195 -0.86 21.59 0.87
C TRP A 195 -0.79 20.94 -0.49
N ARG A 196 -0.07 21.57 -1.42
CA ARG A 196 0.25 20.99 -2.72
C ARG A 196 1.75 20.88 -2.87
N TYR A 197 2.20 19.66 -3.08
CA TYR A 197 3.59 19.29 -3.18
C TYR A 197 3.93 18.85 -4.60
N ASP A 198 5.08 19.30 -5.08
CA ASP A 198 5.67 18.88 -6.33
C ASP A 198 6.72 17.79 -6.06
N ASP A 199 6.37 16.53 -6.33
CA ASP A 199 7.28 15.40 -6.13
C ASP A 199 8.50 15.42 -7.06
N HIS A 200 8.42 16.07 -8.22
CA HIS A 200 9.55 16.21 -9.15
C HIS A 200 10.56 17.23 -8.64
N LEU A 201 10.08 18.39 -8.16
CA LEU A 201 10.92 19.44 -7.57
C LEU A 201 11.22 19.20 -6.09
N ARG A 202 10.56 18.23 -5.47
CA ARG A 202 10.62 17.88 -4.04
C ARG A 202 10.41 19.08 -3.12
N ARG A 203 9.37 19.88 -3.38
CA ARG A 203 9.03 21.06 -2.56
C ARG A 203 7.54 21.39 -2.60
N MET A 204 7.09 22.11 -1.57
CA MET A 204 5.76 22.73 -1.58
C MET A 204 5.66 23.82 -2.64
N ASP A 205 4.51 23.88 -3.31
CA ASP A 205 4.21 24.96 -4.23
C ASP A 205 4.03 26.29 -3.45
N PRO A 206 4.48 27.43 -4.00
CA PRO A 206 4.25 28.73 -3.38
C PRO A 206 2.76 29.03 -3.18
N GLY A 207 2.44 29.68 -2.05
CA GLY A 207 1.05 30.05 -1.72
C GLY A 207 0.21 28.94 -1.10
N TYR A 208 0.86 27.86 -0.63
CA TYR A 208 0.27 26.84 0.23
C TYR A 208 0.82 26.95 1.67
N PRO A 209 0.06 26.52 2.69
CA PRO A 209 -1.26 25.88 2.61
C PRO A 209 -2.39 26.81 2.20
N LYS A 210 -3.49 26.21 1.73
CA LYS A 210 -4.76 26.88 1.45
C LYS A 210 -5.89 26.24 2.26
N ASP A 211 -7.02 26.92 2.31
CA ASP A 211 -8.22 26.44 2.99
C ASP A 211 -8.86 25.28 2.21
N ALA A 212 -9.13 24.16 2.90
CA ALA A 212 -9.72 22.96 2.31
C ALA A 212 -11.17 23.17 1.83
N THR A 213 -11.88 24.20 2.32
CA THR A 213 -13.25 24.55 1.86
C THR A 213 -13.32 24.93 0.38
N LEU A 214 -12.18 25.23 -0.27
CA LEU A 214 -12.10 25.42 -1.71
C LEU A 214 -12.45 24.15 -2.50
N TRP A 215 -12.31 22.97 -1.88
CA TRP A 215 -12.72 21.69 -2.45
C TRP A 215 -14.19 21.44 -2.15
N LYS A 216 -15.03 21.70 -3.16
CA LYS A 216 -16.47 21.45 -3.05
C LYS A 216 -16.74 19.95 -2.93
N GLY A 217 -17.53 19.57 -1.93
CA GLY A 217 -17.93 18.18 -1.70
C GLY A 217 -17.01 17.39 -0.76
N LEU A 218 -15.93 18.01 -0.23
CA LEU A 218 -15.19 17.39 0.85
C LEU A 218 -16.00 17.42 2.15
N PRO A 219 -15.99 16.32 2.91
CA PRO A 219 -16.52 16.32 4.26
C PRO A 219 -15.67 17.19 5.21
N PRO A 220 -16.26 17.70 6.31
CA PRO A 220 -15.58 18.61 7.23
C PRO A 220 -14.42 17.95 8.02
N ASN A 221 -14.47 16.63 8.22
CA ASN A 221 -13.42 15.83 8.85
C ASN A 221 -12.96 14.79 7.83
N LEU A 222 -11.98 15.14 7.01
CA LEU A 222 -11.42 14.22 6.02
C LEU A 222 -10.52 13.22 6.75
N ASP A 223 -10.85 11.94 6.68
CA ASP A 223 -10.03 10.88 7.28
C ASP A 223 -9.10 10.24 6.26
N ASP A 224 -9.44 10.31 4.97
CA ASP A 224 -8.58 9.84 3.91
C ASP A 224 -9.03 10.37 2.53
N ALA A 225 -8.13 10.34 1.56
CA ALA A 225 -8.45 10.58 0.17
C ALA A 225 -7.54 9.74 -0.72
N MET A 226 -8.10 9.19 -1.79
CA MET A 226 -7.33 8.46 -2.79
C MET A 226 -7.73 8.83 -4.21
N ARG A 227 -6.87 8.45 -5.14
CA ARG A 227 -7.22 8.34 -6.55
C ARG A 227 -8.13 7.12 -6.77
N TRP A 228 -9.24 7.30 -7.47
CA TRP A 228 -10.07 6.19 -7.94
C TRP A 228 -9.74 5.77 -9.37
N SER A 229 -10.27 4.61 -9.80
CA SER A 229 -9.94 3.97 -11.08
C SER A 229 -10.27 4.81 -12.33
N ASP A 230 -11.21 5.73 -12.22
CA ASP A 230 -11.62 6.69 -13.27
C ASP A 230 -10.78 7.97 -13.29
N GLY A 231 -9.88 8.13 -12.32
CA GLY A 231 -9.01 9.29 -12.18
C GLY A 231 -9.59 10.44 -11.36
N GLU A 232 -10.82 10.29 -10.87
CA GLU A 232 -11.42 11.23 -9.93
C GLU A 232 -10.91 10.98 -8.50
N PRO A 233 -10.71 12.04 -7.70
CA PRO A 233 -10.39 11.88 -6.29
C PRO A 233 -11.62 11.39 -5.51
N ALA A 234 -11.43 10.35 -4.70
CA ALA A 234 -12.40 9.88 -3.74
C ALA A 234 -11.96 10.32 -2.34
N ALA A 235 -12.84 11.01 -1.61
CA ALA A 235 -12.62 11.45 -0.24
C ALA A 235 -13.47 10.64 0.73
N PHE A 236 -12.92 10.32 1.89
CA PHE A 236 -13.57 9.54 2.93
C PHE A 236 -13.61 10.34 4.24
N SER A 237 -14.75 10.25 4.91
CA SER A 237 -14.94 10.77 6.27
C SER A 237 -15.86 9.86 7.05
N HIS A 238 -15.64 9.81 8.35
CA HIS A 238 -16.47 9.13 9.33
C HIS A 238 -17.28 10.11 10.19
#